data_AF-A0A2E7TDQ5-F1
#
_entry.id   AF-A0A2E7TDQ5-F1
#
_cell.length_a   1.000
_cell.length_b   1.000
_cell.length_c   1.000
_cell.angle_alpha   90.00
_cell.angle_beta   90.00
_cell.angle_gamma   90.00
#
_symmetry.space_group_name_H-M   'P 1'
#
loop_
_entity.id
_entity.type
_entity.pdbx_description
1 polymer ?
#
loop_
_entity_poly.entity_id
_entity_poly.type
_entity_poly.pdbx_seq_one_letter_code
_entity_poly.pdbx_strand_id
1 'polypeptide(L)' 'MAYLNGTVLCTVPDLITLVDVETGEPIGTEMLRYGLRVAVIGMPAPIELKTPQALSVVGPAAFGYEDVTFRPLPGDLL' A
#
# COMPACT_ATOMS: atom_id res chain seq x y z
N MET A 1 1.44 -3.91 3.71
CA MET A 1 1.11 -2.92 4.77
C MET A 1 2.32 -2.04 5.02
N ALA A 2 2.10 -0.78 5.38
CA ALA A 2 3.14 0.15 5.79
C ALA A 2 2.91 0.60 7.24
N TYR A 3 3.96 0.54 8.05
CA TYR A 3 3.96 0.98 9.45
C TYR A 3 4.96 2.10 9.65
N LEU A 4 4.58 3.11 10.44
CA LEU A 4 5.48 4.14 10.94
C LEU A 4 5.32 4.21 12.46
N ASN A 5 6.41 3.94 13.20
CA ASN A 5 6.43 3.98 14.66
C ASN A 5 5.28 3.18 15.30
N GLY A 6 5.00 1.98 14.79
CA GLY A 6 3.92 1.11 15.26
C GLY A 6 2.52 1.48 14.79
N THR A 7 2.35 2.58 14.05
CA THR A 7 1.05 2.99 13.48
C THR A 7 0.94 2.52 12.04
N VAL A 8 -0.16 1.86 11.68
CA VAL A 8 -0.48 1.52 10.28
C VAL A 8 -0.79 2.81 9.52
N LEU A 9 -0.02 3.09 8.47
CA LEU A 9 -0.25 4.25 7.60
C LEU A 9 -1.02 3.90 6.33
N CYS A 10 -0.80 2.70 5.79
CA CYS A 10 -1.40 2.25 4.54
C CYS A 10 -1.50 0.73 4.51
N THR A 11 -2.58 0.22 3.93
CA THR A 11 -2.80 -1.21 3.73
C THR A 11 -3.56 -1.42 2.43
N VAL A 12 -3.51 -2.65 1.91
CA VAL A 12 -4.33 -3.08 0.78
C VAL A 12 -5.81 -2.79 1.04
N PRO A 13 -6.58 -2.35 0.02
CA PRO A 13 -6.21 -2.26 -1.40
C PRO A 13 -5.41 -1.01 -1.82
N ASP A 14 -5.11 -0.07 -0.92
CA ASP A 14 -4.28 1.08 -1.29
C ASP A 14 -2.87 0.61 -1.69
N LEU A 15 -2.33 1.22 -2.75
CA LEU A 15 -1.07 0.81 -3.35
C LEU A 15 0.10 1.40 -2.54
N ILE A 16 1.05 0.55 -2.17
CA ILE A 16 2.32 0.94 -1.58
C ILE A 16 3.40 0.59 -2.62
N THR A 17 4.14 1.59 -3.09
CA THR A 17 5.21 1.40 -4.07
C THR A 17 6.53 1.99 -3.58
N LEU A 18 7.63 1.45 -4.08
CA LEU A 18 8.97 1.93 -3.85
C LEU A 18 9.47 2.61 -5.12
N VAL A 19 10.11 3.77 -4.98
CA VAL A 19 10.79 4.44 -6.09
C VAL A 19 12.22 4.78 -5.69
N ASP A 20 13.10 4.82 -6.69
CA ASP A 20 14.43 5.39 -6.51
C ASP A 20 14.29 6.88 -6.13
N VAL A 21 14.98 7.30 -5.07
CA VAL A 21 14.81 8.64 -4.52
C VAL A 21 15.35 9.75 -5.44
N GLU A 22 16.26 9.42 -6.36
CA GLU A 22 16.91 10.38 -7.25
C GLU A 22 16.19 10.45 -8.60
N THR A 23 15.76 9.31 -9.14
CA THR A 23 15.13 9.25 -10.48
C THR A 23 13.61 9.20 -10.44
N GLY A 24 13.01 8.74 -9.34
CA GLY A 24 11.57 8.48 -9.24
C GLY A 24 11.12 7.20 -9.97
N GLU A 25 12.04 6.41 -10.52
CA GLU A 25 11.71 5.16 -11.20
C GLU A 25 11.22 4.09 -10.19
N PRO A 26 10.22 3.28 -10.56
CA PRO A 26 9.71 2.24 -9.68
C PRO A 26 10.74 1.13 -9.46
N ILE A 27 10.84 0.68 -8.21
CA ILE A 27 11.70 -0.44 -7.81
C ILE A 27 10.83 -1.67 -7.57
N GLY A 28 10.97 -2.65 -8.46
CA GLY A 28 10.35 -3.97 -8.31
C GLY A 28 10.85 -4.70 -7.06
N THR A 29 10.00 -5.56 -6.51
CA THR A 29 10.28 -6.27 -5.24
C THR A 29 11.51 -7.19 -5.38
N GLU A 30 11.68 -7.79 -6.55
CA GLU A 30 12.80 -8.64 -6.95
C GLU A 30 14.14 -7.89 -7.07
N MET A 31 14.11 -6.56 -7.22
CA MET A 31 15.31 -5.72 -7.31
C MET A 31 15.76 -5.16 -5.96
N LEU A 32 14.92 -5.31 -4.93
CA LEU A 32 15.16 -4.77 -3.60
C LEU A 32 16.39 -5.42 -2.96
N ARG A 33 17.36 -4.59 -2.58
CA ARG A 33 18.61 -5.01 -1.95
C ARG A 33 19.14 -3.93 -1.04
N TYR A 34 20.00 -4.33 -0.10
CA TYR A 34 20.63 -3.39 0.82
C TYR A 34 21.41 -2.29 0.07
N GLY A 35 21.36 -1.07 0.62
CA GLY A 35 22.06 0.10 0.08
C GLY A 35 21.23 0.94 -0.90
N LEU A 36 20.06 0.46 -1.35
CA LEU A 36 19.15 1.30 -2.14
C LEU A 36 18.60 2.44 -1.29
N ARG A 37 18.64 3.66 -1.85
CA ARG A 37 17.99 4.84 -1.27
C ARG A 37 16.64 4.99 -1.97
N VAL A 38 15.58 4.74 -1.23
CA VAL A 38 14.23 4.67 -1.79
C VAL A 38 13.30 5.67 -1.11
N ALA A 39 12.31 6.14 -1.85
CA ALA A 39 11.11 6.75 -1.30
C ALA A 39 9.96 5.73 -1.34
N VAL A 40 9.08 5.79 -0.34
CA VAL A 40 7.87 4.97 -0.27
C VAL A 40 6.68 5.85 -0.56
N ILE A 41 5.86 5.45 -1.54
CA ILE A 41 4.67 6.20 -1.94
C ILE A 41 3.43 5.35 -1.65
N GLY A 42 2.48 5.92 -0.91
CA GLY A 42 1.14 5.38 -0.74
C GLY A 42 0.18 6.07 -1.71
N MET A 43 -0.63 5.31 -2.44
CA MET A 43 -1.65 5.84 -3.34
C MET A 43 -3.01 5.22 -3.01
N PRO A 44 -4.10 6.01 -3.01
CA PRO A 44 -5.43 5.49 -2.75
C PRO A 44 -5.81 4.46 -3.81
N ALA A 45 -6.57 3.44 -3.43
CA ALA A 45 -7.18 2.52 -4.38
C ALA A 45 -8.28 3.23 -5.20
N PRO A 46 -8.67 2.67 -6.37
CA PRO A 46 -9.92 3.01 -7.04
C PRO A 46 -11.13 2.73 -6.14
N ILE A 47 -12.22 3.48 -6.32
CA ILE A 47 -13.42 3.38 -5.48
C ILE A 47 -14.08 1.99 -5.53
N GLU A 48 -13.97 1.31 -6.67
CA GLU A 48 -14.52 -0.03 -6.90
C GLU A 48 -13.90 -1.08 -5.95
N LEU A 49 -12.63 -0.88 -5.59
CA LEU A 49 -11.91 -1.77 -4.67
C LEU A 49 -12.22 -1.48 -3.20
N LYS A 50 -12.89 -0.36 -2.89
CA LYS A 50 -13.24 0.06 -1.52
C LYS A 50 -14.64 -0.41 -1.09
N THR A 51 -15.38 -1.10 -1.95
CA THR A 51 -16.70 -1.66 -1.62
C THR A 51 -16.58 -2.80 -0.59
N PRO A 52 -17.59 -3.06 0.27
CA PRO A 52 -17.53 -4.17 1.23
C PRO A 52 -17.25 -5.53 0.59
N GLN A 53 -17.84 -5.78 -0.58
CA GLN A 53 -17.65 -7.00 -1.35
C GLN A 53 -16.21 -7.10 -1.86
N ALA A 54 -15.67 -6.03 -2.45
CA ALA A 54 -14.27 -6.02 -2.88
C ALA A 54 -13.33 -6.22 -1.69
N LEU A 55 -13.54 -5.50 -0.58
CA LEU A 55 -12.70 -5.60 0.62
C LEU A 55 -12.71 -7.00 1.26
N SER A 56 -13.75 -7.81 1.07
CA SER A 56 -13.72 -9.23 1.49
C SER A 56 -12.70 -10.08 0.72
N VAL A 57 -12.26 -9.61 -0.46
CA VAL A 57 -11.33 -10.31 -1.36
C VAL A 57 -9.96 -9.63 -1.38
N VAL A 58 -9.92 -8.29 -1.42
CA VAL A 58 -8.68 -7.51 -1.57
C VAL A 58 -8.29 -6.74 -0.31
N GLY A 59 -9.13 -6.76 0.72
CA GLY A 59 -8.86 -6.06 1.98
C GLY A 59 -7.90 -6.83 2.90
N PRO A 60 -7.47 -6.21 4.01
CA PRO A 60 -6.41 -6.75 4.87
C PRO A 60 -6.69 -8.16 5.40
N ALA A 61 -7.95 -8.47 5.75
CA ALA A 61 -8.35 -9.78 6.25
C ALA A 61 -8.08 -10.91 5.24
N ALA A 62 -8.25 -10.66 3.94
CA ALA A 62 -7.96 -11.65 2.89
C ALA A 62 -6.46 -12.01 2.80
N PHE A 63 -5.58 -11.18 3.36
CA PHE A 63 -4.14 -11.39 3.46
C PHE A 63 -3.71 -11.85 4.86
N GLY A 64 -4.63 -12.30 5.71
CA GLY A 64 -4.36 -12.80 7.06
C GLY A 64 -4.25 -11.73 8.15
N TYR A 65 -4.62 -10.49 7.87
CA TYR A 65 -4.62 -9.39 8.85
C TYR A 65 -6.03 -9.13 9.40
N GLU A 66 -6.58 -10.09 10.14
CA GLU A 66 -7.97 -10.05 10.63
C GLU A 66 -8.26 -8.85 11.56
N ASP A 67 -7.28 -8.46 12.38
CA ASP A 67 -7.41 -7.35 13.33
C ASP A 67 -7.19 -5.96 12.69
N VAL A 68 -6.94 -5.89 11.39
CA VAL A 68 -6.63 -4.65 10.68
C VAL A 68 -7.84 -4.19 9.87
N THR A 69 -8.48 -3.11 10.33
CA THR A 69 -9.51 -2.42 9.56
C THR A 69 -8.89 -1.58 8.45
N PHE A 70 -9.32 -1.78 7.20
CA PHE A 70 -8.95 -0.90 6.10
C PHE A 70 -9.37 0.54 6.38
N ARG A 71 -8.42 1.47 6.25
CA ARG A 71 -8.66 2.91 6.32
C ARG A 71 -8.11 3.52 5.03
N PRO A 72 -8.97 4.03 4.14
CA PRO A 72 -8.52 4.52 2.84
C PRO A 72 -7.64 5.75 3.01
N LEU A 73 -6.57 5.81 2.22
CA LEU A 73 -5.82 7.03 1.98
C LEU A 73 -6.73 8.10 1.35
N PRO A 74 -6.46 9.39 1.61
CA PRO A 74 -7.19 10.47 0.98
C PRO A 74 -7.00 10.46 -0.54
N GLY A 75 -8.09 10.75 -1.26
CA GLY A 75 -8.15 10.75 -2.72
C GLY A 75 -8.64 9.42 -3.31
N ASP A 76 -8.79 9.41 -4.63
CA ASP A 76 -9.17 8.24 -5.42
C ASP A 76 -8.24 8.15 -6.62
N LEU A 77 -7.75 6.95 -6.91
CA LEU A 77 -7.02 6.70 -8.13
C LEU A 77 -8.05 6.42 -9.23
N LEU A 78 -8.30 7.44 -10.05
CA LEU A 78 -9.35 7.56 -11.08
C LEU A 78 -10.71 8.01 -10.56
#